data_AF-A0A653EAR8-F1
#
_entry.id   AF-A0A653EAR8-F1
#
_cell.length_a   1.000
_cell.length_b   1.000
_cell.length_c   1.000
_cell.angle_alpha   90.00
_cell.angle_beta   90.00
_cell.angle_gamma   90.00
#
_symmetry.space_group_name_H-M   'P 1'
#
loop_
_entity.id
_entity.type
_entity.pdbx_description
1 polymer ?
#
loop_
_entity_poly.entity_id
_entity_poly.type
_entity_poly.pdbx_seq_one_letter_code
_entity_poly.pdbx_strand_id
1 'polypeptide(L)'
;MSQTYFAILTAVGEAKLANAAALGTQLQISRMAVGDGNGNLPTPNRSQTALINEQYRADLNTLQVDPLNTSQIIAELVIPEAEGGYWLREMGIIDAAGDLIAVSNCPPSYKPQLAEGSGRTQVLRMVLIVSSTAAVQLKIDPSVVLATREYVDALTVRASQADAEAGEQNSKVMTALRVFQALRSLAANASEILRGVLRVGTQAEVDAGVLDNVAVTPKKLRAGFSALWGSNGYIVFPSWLGGFIIQWVNLLGPISPPGSRWDFNAVFPLTFPTACYLVKGSAGTNTVNLDASNGGGAIYRADQQNLNIAIPTLAGVQGSVHYMNFPGDSRKATIIALGR
;
A
#
# COMPACT_ATOMS: atom_id res chain seq x y z
N MET A 1 40.67 41.60 -29.38
CA MET A 1 39.92 40.92 -30.47
C MET A 1 38.49 41.43 -30.42
N SER A 2 38.04 42.17 -31.43
CA SER A 2 36.62 42.61 -31.48
C SER A 2 35.74 41.38 -31.66
N GLN A 3 34.75 41.20 -30.79
CA GLN A 3 33.77 40.13 -30.94
C GLN A 3 32.96 40.39 -32.22
N THR A 4 32.81 39.38 -33.08
CA THR A 4 32.05 39.51 -34.35
C THR A 4 30.56 39.71 -34.11
N TYR A 5 30.04 39.14 -33.01
CA TYR A 5 28.66 39.29 -32.57
C TYR A 5 28.64 39.80 -31.13
N PHE A 6 27.85 40.85 -30.88
CA PHE A 6 27.77 41.47 -29.57
C PHE A 6 26.44 42.21 -29.40
N ALA A 7 26.04 42.39 -28.14
CA ALA A 7 24.89 43.18 -27.74
C ALA A 7 25.38 44.46 -27.07
N ILE A 8 24.74 45.59 -27.39
CA ILE A 8 24.98 46.87 -26.70
C ILE A 8 23.66 47.47 -26.24
N LEU A 9 23.75 48.28 -25.19
CA LEU A 9 22.68 49.21 -24.85
C LEU A 9 22.70 50.40 -25.80
N THR A 10 21.51 50.88 -26.17
CA THR A 10 21.36 52.16 -26.87
C THR A 10 21.52 53.31 -25.88
N ALA A 11 21.78 54.52 -26.36
CA ALA A 11 21.84 55.71 -25.51
C ALA A 11 20.53 55.93 -24.75
N VAL A 12 19.40 55.59 -25.37
CA VAL A 12 18.07 55.64 -24.75
C VAL A 12 17.95 54.58 -23.65
N GLY A 13 18.40 53.35 -23.92
CA GLY A 13 18.37 52.26 -22.96
C GLY A 13 19.20 52.53 -21.72
N GLU A 14 20.42 53.05 -21.88
CA GLU A 14 21.27 53.44 -20.74
C GLU A 14 20.67 54.59 -19.94
N ALA A 15 20.14 55.62 -20.60
CA ALA A 15 19.50 56.73 -19.91
C ALA A 15 18.28 56.25 -19.09
N LYS A 16 17.45 55.36 -19.66
CA LYS A 16 16.31 54.78 -18.95
C LYS A 16 16.70 53.86 -17.82
N LEU A 17 17.72 53.02 -18.00
CA LEU A 17 18.25 52.17 -16.93
C LEU A 17 18.88 52.99 -15.80
N ALA A 18 19.61 54.05 -16.14
CA ALA A 18 20.19 54.97 -15.15
C ALA A 18 19.10 55.72 -14.37
N ASN A 19 18.06 56.20 -15.06
CA ASN A 19 16.92 56.86 -14.41
C ASN A 19 16.12 55.91 -13.52
N ALA A 20 15.88 54.67 -13.98
CA ALA A 20 15.22 53.63 -13.19
C ALA A 20 16.02 53.32 -11.91
N ALA A 21 17.34 53.16 -12.02
CA ALA A 21 18.22 52.96 -10.88
C ALA A 21 18.25 54.16 -9.91
N ALA A 22 18.22 55.40 -10.42
CA ALA A 22 18.26 56.61 -9.60
C ALA A 22 16.92 56.88 -8.88
N LEU A 23 15.79 56.57 -9.52
CA LEU A 23 14.44 56.78 -8.98
C LEU A 23 13.91 55.59 -8.17
N GLY A 24 14.63 54.46 -8.15
CA GLY A 24 14.15 53.22 -7.54
C GLY A 24 12.95 52.59 -8.25
N THR A 25 12.74 52.92 -9.53
CA THR A 25 11.69 52.36 -10.37
C THR A 25 12.25 51.23 -11.25
N GLN A 26 11.38 50.37 -11.78
CA GLN A 26 11.80 49.28 -12.66
C GLN A 26 11.45 49.59 -14.11
N LEU A 27 12.42 49.44 -15.00
CA LEU A 27 12.22 49.51 -16.45
C LEU A 27 11.48 48.25 -16.90
N GLN A 28 10.28 48.45 -17.46
CA GLN A 28 9.46 47.37 -18.00
C GLN A 28 9.91 47.03 -19.41
N ILE A 29 10.65 45.93 -19.53
CA ILE A 29 11.02 45.37 -20.83
C ILE A 29 9.99 44.30 -21.17
N SER A 30 9.23 44.51 -22.24
CA SER A 30 8.11 43.64 -22.58
C SER A 30 8.26 42.93 -23.91
N ARG A 31 9.04 43.47 -24.86
CA ARG A 31 9.06 42.98 -26.24
C ARG A 31 10.47 42.76 -26.75
N MET A 32 10.62 41.75 -27.60
CA MET A 32 11.81 41.55 -28.42
C MET A 32 11.41 41.60 -29.88
N ALA A 33 12.26 42.25 -30.68
CA ALA A 33 12.12 42.35 -32.12
C ALA A 33 13.32 41.70 -32.80
N VAL A 34 13.09 41.13 -33.98
CA VAL A 34 14.13 40.56 -34.84
C VAL A 34 14.02 41.15 -36.22
N GLY A 35 15.16 41.27 -36.89
CA GLY A 35 15.26 41.88 -38.20
C GLY A 35 16.29 41.20 -39.10
N ASP A 36 16.19 41.51 -40.38
CA ASP A 36 17.07 40.95 -41.41
C ASP A 36 18.22 41.88 -41.81
N GLY A 37 18.33 43.07 -41.18
CA GLY A 37 19.39 44.05 -41.43
C GLY A 37 19.40 44.60 -42.86
N ASN A 38 18.27 44.56 -43.57
CA ASN A 38 18.15 44.92 -45.00
C ASN A 38 19.13 44.13 -45.89
N GLY A 39 19.33 42.84 -45.56
CA GLY A 39 20.19 41.92 -46.32
C GLY A 39 21.66 41.89 -45.87
N ASN A 40 22.11 42.84 -45.06
CA ASN A 40 23.49 42.93 -44.55
C ASN A 40 23.56 42.60 -43.06
N LEU A 41 24.74 42.21 -42.56
CA LEU A 41 24.95 42.05 -41.11
C LEU A 41 25.14 43.44 -40.48
N PRO A 42 24.18 43.94 -39.68
CA PRO A 42 24.29 45.26 -39.11
C PRO A 42 25.34 45.29 -38.00
N THR A 43 26.04 46.41 -37.87
CA THR A 43 26.89 46.67 -36.70
C THR A 43 26.06 47.44 -35.67
N PRO A 44 25.82 46.87 -34.47
CA PRO A 44 25.07 47.55 -33.41
C PRO A 44 25.67 48.93 -33.10
N ASN A 45 24.83 49.97 -33.10
CA ASN A 45 25.23 51.35 -32.82
C ASN A 45 24.39 51.93 -31.68
N ARG A 46 25.06 52.58 -30.72
CA ARG A 46 24.45 53.19 -29.53
C ARG A 46 23.40 54.25 -29.86
N SER A 47 23.49 54.92 -31.00
CA SER A 47 22.51 55.92 -31.44
C SER A 47 21.28 55.34 -32.14
N GLN A 48 21.16 54.01 -32.26
CA GLN A 48 19.98 53.39 -32.88
C GLN A 48 18.73 53.56 -32.00
N THR A 49 17.65 54.02 -32.62
CA THR A 49 16.32 54.13 -32.01
C THR A 49 15.35 53.07 -32.50
N ALA A 50 15.69 52.38 -33.60
CA ALA A 50 14.94 51.28 -34.19
C ALA A 50 15.90 50.28 -34.87
N LEU A 51 15.42 49.06 -35.13
CA LEU A 51 16.12 48.08 -35.98
C LEU A 51 16.18 48.58 -37.42
N ILE A 52 17.18 48.14 -38.19
CA ILE A 52 17.35 48.59 -39.58
C ILE A 52 16.20 48.10 -40.46
N ASN A 53 15.81 46.84 -40.29
CA ASN A 53 14.60 46.28 -40.91
C ASN A 53 13.96 45.23 -40.00
N GLU A 54 12.97 45.65 -39.24
CA GLU A 54 12.21 44.79 -38.34
C GLU A 54 11.28 43.87 -39.12
N GLN A 55 11.43 42.55 -38.93
CA GLN A 55 10.63 41.52 -39.59
C GLN A 55 9.59 40.92 -38.66
N TYR A 56 9.90 40.84 -37.36
CA TYR A 56 8.99 40.24 -36.39
C TYR A 56 9.20 40.84 -35.00
N ARG A 57 8.10 41.03 -34.28
CA ARG A 57 8.07 41.52 -32.91
C ARG A 57 7.05 40.72 -32.12
N ALA A 58 7.45 40.30 -30.93
CA ALA A 58 6.57 39.62 -30.00
C ALA A 58 6.94 39.98 -28.56
N ASP A 59 6.05 39.62 -27.64
CA ASP A 59 6.34 39.71 -26.22
C ASP A 59 7.46 38.74 -25.84
N LEU A 60 8.27 39.12 -24.87
CA LEU A 60 9.33 38.28 -24.33
C LEU A 60 8.74 37.02 -23.68
N ASN A 61 9.30 35.85 -24.03
CA ASN A 61 8.93 34.59 -23.38
C ASN A 61 9.59 34.47 -22.01
N THR A 62 10.88 34.80 -21.93
CA THR A 62 11.62 34.81 -20.67
C THR A 62 12.52 36.05 -20.57
N LEU A 63 12.54 36.65 -19.39
CA LEU A 63 13.51 37.68 -19.02
C LEU A 63 14.03 37.36 -17.62
N GLN A 64 15.28 36.95 -17.51
CA GLN A 64 15.88 36.51 -16.26
C GLN A 64 17.30 37.05 -16.10
N VAL A 65 17.75 37.16 -14.85
CA VAL A 65 19.14 37.44 -14.53
C VAL A 65 19.93 36.14 -14.63
N ASP A 66 21.14 36.18 -15.20
CA ASP A 66 22.03 35.02 -15.25
C ASP A 66 22.42 34.59 -13.82
N PRO A 67 22.15 33.34 -13.41
CA PRO A 67 22.51 32.83 -12.09
C PRO A 67 24.02 32.86 -11.81
N LEU A 68 24.86 32.78 -12.85
CA LEU A 68 26.32 32.82 -12.73
C LEU A 68 26.88 34.23 -12.76
N ASN A 69 26.16 35.18 -13.38
CA ASN A 69 26.59 36.56 -13.54
C ASN A 69 25.43 37.53 -13.27
N THR A 70 25.35 38.04 -12.03
CA THR A 70 24.26 38.94 -11.59
C THR A 70 24.18 40.29 -12.33
N SER A 71 25.16 40.61 -13.18
CA SER A 71 25.19 41.79 -14.05
C SER A 71 24.70 41.52 -15.48
N GLN A 72 24.29 40.29 -15.79
CA GLN A 72 23.78 39.90 -17.11
C GLN A 72 22.29 39.60 -17.05
N ILE A 73 21.57 40.10 -18.05
CA ILE A 73 20.17 39.80 -18.29
C ILE A 73 20.08 38.97 -19.56
N ILE A 74 19.37 37.86 -19.47
CA ILE A 74 19.08 36.96 -20.56
C ILE A 74 17.62 37.20 -20.97
N ALA A 75 17.45 37.72 -22.18
CA ALA A 75 16.15 37.88 -22.81
C ALA A 75 16.00 36.80 -23.88
N GLU A 76 14.90 36.04 -23.86
CA GLU A 76 14.62 35.02 -24.87
C GLU A 76 13.30 35.27 -25.58
N LEU A 77 13.35 35.04 -26.89
CA LEU A 77 12.19 35.05 -27.77
C LEU A 77 12.10 33.72 -28.49
N VAL A 78 10.92 33.10 -28.44
CA VAL A 78 10.58 31.91 -29.21
C VAL A 78 9.76 32.35 -30.41
N ILE A 79 10.30 32.15 -31.61
CA ILE A 79 9.56 32.36 -32.86
C ILE A 79 8.85 31.06 -33.22
N PRO A 80 7.50 31.04 -33.24
CA PRO A 80 6.73 29.84 -33.56
C PRO A 80 6.91 29.42 -35.02
N GLU A 81 6.46 28.21 -35.37
CA GLU A 81 6.57 27.67 -36.73
C GLU A 81 5.72 28.41 -37.78
N ALA A 82 4.67 29.10 -37.34
CA ALA A 82 3.75 29.86 -38.20
C ALA A 82 4.38 31.15 -38.78
N GLU A 83 5.40 31.69 -38.10
CA GLU A 83 6.06 32.95 -38.42
C GLU A 83 7.47 32.68 -38.98
N GLY A 84 7.79 33.19 -40.16
CA GLY A 84 9.06 32.93 -40.83
C GLY A 84 9.14 33.53 -42.23
N GLY A 85 10.05 33.02 -43.06
CA GLY A 85 10.28 33.51 -44.43
C GLY A 85 11.34 34.62 -44.52
N TYR A 86 12.10 34.85 -43.45
CA TYR A 86 13.09 35.92 -43.36
C TYR A 86 14.40 35.45 -42.73
N TRP A 87 15.46 36.21 -42.99
CA TRP A 87 16.76 36.02 -42.36
C TRP A 87 16.83 36.76 -41.03
N LEU A 88 17.40 36.13 -40.02
CA LEU A 88 17.69 36.74 -38.73
C LEU A 88 19.13 37.25 -38.77
N ARG A 89 19.30 38.57 -38.59
CA ARG A 89 20.62 39.23 -38.55
C ARG A 89 20.76 40.26 -37.42
N GLU A 90 19.64 40.78 -36.91
CA GLU A 90 19.60 41.67 -35.75
C GLU A 90 18.51 41.29 -34.76
N MET A 91 18.74 41.61 -33.49
CA MET A 91 17.74 41.51 -32.43
C MET A 91 17.73 42.80 -31.62
N GLY A 92 16.54 43.23 -31.21
CA GLY A 92 16.31 44.43 -30.42
C GLY A 92 15.44 44.13 -29.21
N ILE A 93 15.74 44.77 -28.09
CA ILE A 93 14.92 44.74 -26.88
C ILE A 93 14.18 46.06 -26.77
N ILE A 94 12.86 45.99 -26.60
CA ILE A 94 11.96 47.15 -26.61
C ILE A 94 11.22 47.22 -25.27
N ASP A 95 11.11 48.41 -24.71
CA ASP A 95 10.36 48.66 -23.49
C ASP A 95 8.85 48.85 -23.72
N ALA A 96 8.09 49.01 -22.63
CA ALA A 96 6.65 49.25 -22.69
C ALA A 96 6.26 50.57 -23.39
N ALA A 97 7.17 51.55 -23.47
CA ALA A 97 6.95 52.81 -24.18
C ALA A 97 7.25 52.72 -25.69
N GLY A 98 7.78 51.57 -26.14
CA GLY A 98 8.15 51.35 -27.54
C GLY A 98 9.57 51.79 -27.89
N ASP A 99 10.39 52.16 -26.92
CA ASP A 99 11.77 52.61 -27.13
C ASP A 99 12.73 51.42 -27.18
N LEU A 100 13.68 51.46 -28.14
CA LEU A 100 14.72 50.45 -28.28
C LEU A 100 15.77 50.60 -27.17
N ILE A 101 15.80 49.65 -26.24
CA ILE A 101 16.71 49.65 -25.08
C ILE A 101 18.06 49.05 -25.43
N ALA A 102 18.06 47.99 -26.23
CA ALA A 102 19.28 47.31 -26.62
C ALA A 102 19.17 46.75 -28.02
N VAL A 103 20.32 46.61 -28.66
CA VAL A 103 20.46 46.08 -30.01
C VAL A 103 21.64 45.11 -30.05
N SER A 104 21.49 44.03 -30.81
CA SER A 104 22.54 43.07 -31.06
C SER A 104 22.50 42.60 -32.51
N ASN A 105 23.66 42.19 -33.01
CA ASN A 105 23.74 41.42 -34.24
C ASN A 105 23.77 39.93 -33.90
N CYS A 106 23.18 39.13 -34.79
CA CYS A 106 23.18 37.68 -34.67
C CYS A 106 23.76 37.04 -35.94
N PRO A 107 24.34 35.83 -35.84
CA PRO A 107 24.81 35.11 -37.02
C PRO A 107 23.65 34.90 -38.00
N PRO A 108 23.85 35.18 -39.31
CA PRO A 108 22.80 35.03 -40.31
C PRO A 108 22.17 33.64 -40.25
N SER A 109 20.88 33.59 -39.88
CA SER A 109 20.13 32.35 -39.73
C SER A 109 18.80 32.47 -40.46
N TYR A 110 18.51 31.53 -41.36
CA TYR A 110 17.22 31.51 -42.05
C TYR A 110 16.15 30.83 -41.21
N LYS A 111 15.03 31.53 -41.00
CA LYS A 111 13.85 31.01 -40.32
C LYS A 111 12.78 30.64 -41.35
N PRO A 112 12.66 29.36 -41.74
CA PRO A 112 11.62 28.96 -42.69
C PRO A 112 10.23 29.09 -42.07
N GLN A 113 9.25 29.33 -42.94
CA GLN A 113 7.84 29.28 -42.60
C GLN A 113 7.25 27.92 -42.98
N LEU A 114 6.18 27.49 -42.30
CA LEU A 114 5.53 26.20 -42.58
C LEU A 114 5.10 26.03 -44.06
N ALA A 115 4.72 27.13 -44.73
CA ALA A 115 4.37 27.15 -46.16
C ALA A 115 5.55 26.76 -47.09
N GLU A 116 6.79 26.88 -46.63
CA GLU A 116 8.01 26.50 -47.35
C GLU A 116 8.39 25.03 -47.11
N GLY A 117 7.52 24.26 -46.44
CA GLY A 117 7.70 22.83 -46.18
C GLY A 117 8.55 22.50 -44.94
N SER A 118 8.95 23.49 -44.14
CA SER A 118 9.71 23.29 -42.90
C SER A 118 9.20 24.19 -41.76
N GLY A 119 8.34 23.63 -40.91
CA GLY A 119 7.92 24.26 -39.66
C GLY A 119 9.01 24.17 -38.60
N ARG A 120 9.90 25.17 -38.55
CA ARG A 120 10.96 25.24 -37.53
C ARG A 120 10.52 26.18 -36.41
N THR A 121 10.64 25.76 -35.15
CA THR A 121 10.59 26.69 -34.01
C THR A 121 12.01 27.14 -33.70
N GLN A 122 12.24 28.44 -33.54
CA GLN A 122 13.57 28.99 -33.30
C GLN A 122 13.58 29.83 -32.02
N VAL A 123 14.46 29.46 -31.10
CA VAL A 123 14.68 30.20 -29.85
C VAL A 123 15.87 31.13 -30.05
N LEU A 124 15.66 32.43 -29.90
CA LEU A 124 16.71 33.44 -29.90
C LEU A 124 16.96 33.90 -28.47
N ARG A 125 18.25 34.04 -28.13
CA ARG A 125 18.71 34.47 -26.81
C ARG A 125 19.62 35.69 -26.97
N MET A 126 19.24 36.80 -26.36
CA MET A 126 20.08 38.00 -26.26
C MET A 126 20.57 38.14 -24.82
N VAL A 127 21.89 38.17 -24.65
CA VAL A 127 22.53 38.38 -23.35
C VAL A 127 23.04 39.81 -23.30
N LEU A 128 22.56 40.57 -22.32
CA LEU A 128 22.88 41.98 -22.15
C LEU A 128 23.60 42.20 -20.81
N ILE A 129 24.66 43.00 -20.81
CA ILE A 129 25.31 43.46 -19.58
C ILE A 129 24.65 44.78 -19.16
N VAL A 130 24.15 44.83 -17.92
CA VAL A 130 23.56 46.04 -17.33
C VAL A 130 24.33 46.48 -16.09
N SER A 131 24.27 47.77 -15.79
CA SER A 131 24.86 48.34 -14.56
C SER A 131 24.08 47.98 -13.30
N SER A 132 22.78 47.69 -13.40
CA SER A 132 21.94 47.24 -12.30
C SER A 132 20.78 46.37 -12.80
N THR A 133 20.73 45.11 -12.34
CA THR A 133 19.62 44.19 -12.64
C THR A 133 18.39 44.46 -11.78
N ALA A 134 18.53 45.16 -10.65
CA ALA A 134 17.40 45.57 -9.79
C ALA A 134 16.48 46.62 -10.45
N ALA A 135 17.01 47.37 -11.42
CA ALA A 135 16.29 48.38 -12.18
C ALA A 135 15.46 47.80 -13.34
N VAL A 136 15.38 46.47 -13.50
CA VAL A 136 14.64 45.82 -14.60
C VAL A 136 13.53 44.94 -14.03
N GLN A 137 12.31 45.10 -14.54
CA GLN A 137 11.19 44.25 -14.15
C GLN A 137 11.29 42.92 -14.90
N LEU A 138 11.48 41.82 -14.16
CA LEU A 138 11.50 40.47 -14.73
C LEU A 138 10.07 40.01 -15.04
N LYS A 139 9.83 39.60 -16.29
CA LYS A 139 8.57 38.96 -16.71
C LYS A 139 8.85 37.50 -17.02
N ILE A 140 8.20 36.61 -16.28
CA ILE A 140 8.15 35.17 -16.56
C ILE A 140 6.71 34.88 -16.93
N ASP A 141 6.44 34.56 -18.19
CA ASP A 141 5.14 34.02 -18.60
C ASP A 141 5.20 32.49 -18.54
N PRO A 142 4.59 31.84 -17.54
CA PRO A 142 4.68 30.39 -17.36
C PRO A 142 3.85 29.58 -18.37
N SER A 143 3.13 30.21 -19.30
CA SER A 143 2.20 29.51 -20.21
C SER A 143 2.83 28.95 -21.48
N VAL A 144 4.03 29.39 -21.88
CA VAL A 144 4.69 28.97 -23.15
C VAL A 144 6.08 28.34 -22.93
N VAL A 145 6.52 28.22 -21.67
CA VAL A 145 7.84 27.64 -21.38
C VAL A 145 7.73 26.12 -21.39
N LEU A 146 8.35 25.51 -22.40
CA LEU A 146 8.74 24.10 -22.37
C LEU A 146 9.46 23.85 -21.04
N ALA A 147 8.79 23.24 -20.06
CA ALA A 147 9.38 23.02 -18.74
C ALA A 147 10.65 22.20 -18.93
N THR A 148 11.81 22.79 -18.61
CA THR A 148 13.04 22.03 -18.57
C THR A 148 12.87 20.91 -17.55
N ARG A 149 13.44 19.74 -17.81
CA ARG A 149 13.38 18.61 -16.88
C ARG A 149 13.81 19.01 -15.47
N GLU A 150 14.77 19.93 -15.39
CA GLU A 150 15.29 20.50 -14.15
C GLU A 150 14.24 21.31 -13.36
N TYR A 151 13.33 22.03 -14.03
CA TYR A 151 12.22 22.72 -13.39
C TYR A 151 11.20 21.74 -12.78
N VAL A 152 10.93 20.63 -13.47
CA VAL A 152 10.04 19.57 -12.95
C VAL A 152 10.70 18.85 -11.77
N ASP A 153 11.98 18.52 -11.87
CA ASP A 153 12.73 17.88 -10.79
C ASP A 153 12.82 18.77 -9.54
N ALA A 154 12.94 20.10 -9.70
CA ALA A 154 12.94 21.05 -8.59
C ALA A 154 11.59 21.15 -7.85
N LEU A 155 10.47 20.97 -8.55
CA LEU A 155 9.13 20.96 -7.94
C LEU A 155 8.83 19.66 -7.20
N THR A 156 9.58 18.58 -7.49
CA THR A 156 9.29 17.25 -6.97
C THR A 156 10.26 16.86 -5.84
N VAL A 157 10.06 17.42 -4.64
CA VAL A 157 10.86 17.08 -3.47
C VAL A 157 10.54 15.66 -3.01
N ARG A 158 11.55 14.80 -2.90
CA ARG A 158 11.40 13.43 -2.40
C ARG A 158 11.19 13.40 -0.89
N ALA A 159 10.28 12.54 -0.43
CA ALA A 159 10.04 12.32 0.99
C ALA A 159 11.27 11.74 1.70
N SER A 160 11.57 12.28 2.89
CA SER A 160 12.50 11.66 3.82
C SER A 160 11.85 10.44 4.51
N GLN A 161 12.61 9.69 5.30
CA GLN A 161 12.05 8.57 6.08
C GLN A 161 10.99 9.04 7.08
N ALA A 162 11.28 10.10 7.83
CA ALA A 162 10.38 10.63 8.83
C ALA A 162 9.07 11.12 8.20
N ASP A 163 9.15 11.80 7.06
CA ASP A 163 7.96 12.24 6.33
C ASP A 163 7.09 11.06 5.87
N ALA A 164 7.75 10.01 5.39
CA ALA A 164 7.10 8.79 4.90
C ALA A 164 6.39 8.01 6.01
N GLU A 165 6.98 7.96 7.21
CA GLU A 165 6.42 7.26 8.37
C GLU A 165 5.33 8.07 9.08
N ALA A 166 5.41 9.40 9.09
CA ALA A 166 4.40 10.28 9.69
C ALA A 166 3.12 10.39 8.84
N GLY A 167 3.25 10.38 7.50
CA GLY A 167 2.10 10.41 6.58
C GLY A 167 1.32 11.74 6.55
N GLU A 168 1.88 12.83 7.08
CA GLU A 168 1.20 14.12 7.19
C GLU A 168 1.34 15.01 5.93
N GLN A 169 2.32 14.74 5.07
CA GLN A 169 2.65 15.60 3.92
C GLN A 169 2.17 15.03 2.58
N ASN A 170 1.38 15.82 1.84
CA ASN A 170 0.83 15.43 0.53
C ASN A 170 1.62 15.98 -0.68
N SER A 171 2.62 16.83 -0.46
CA SER A 171 3.39 17.52 -1.52
C SER A 171 4.67 16.79 -1.94
N LYS A 172 5.11 15.78 -1.18
CA LYS A 172 6.36 15.06 -1.42
C LYS A 172 6.12 13.74 -2.13
N VAL A 173 7.00 13.40 -3.07
CA VAL A 173 6.93 12.11 -3.78
C VAL A 173 7.59 11.00 -2.99
N MET A 174 6.90 9.86 -2.91
CA MET A 174 7.37 8.65 -2.27
C MET A 174 8.18 7.79 -3.24
N THR A 175 9.33 7.28 -2.79
CA THR A 175 10.06 6.25 -3.53
C THR A 175 9.61 4.86 -3.09
N ALA A 176 9.87 3.82 -3.90
CA ALA A 176 9.54 2.43 -3.53
C ALA A 176 10.12 2.03 -2.16
N LEU A 177 11.31 2.50 -1.80
CA LEU A 177 11.92 2.28 -0.49
C LEU A 177 11.11 2.94 0.64
N ARG A 178 10.63 4.17 0.44
CA ARG A 178 9.82 4.89 1.44
C ARG A 178 8.45 4.28 1.62
N VAL A 179 7.82 3.81 0.53
CA VAL A 179 6.57 3.04 0.60
C VAL A 179 6.78 1.75 1.39
N PHE A 180 7.85 1.00 1.11
CA PHE A 180 8.15 -0.23 1.84
C PHE A 180 8.44 0.02 3.32
N GLN A 181 9.16 1.10 3.66
CA GLN A 181 9.44 1.48 5.04
C GLN A 181 8.19 1.93 5.79
N ALA A 182 7.36 2.78 5.19
CA ALA A 182 6.09 3.21 5.75
C ALA A 182 5.14 2.02 5.98
N LEU A 183 5.04 1.10 5.02
CA LEU A 183 4.28 -0.14 5.20
C LEU A 183 4.84 -1.00 6.33
N ARG A 184 6.16 -1.03 6.53
CA ARG A 184 6.81 -1.78 7.61
C ARG A 184 6.62 -1.11 8.97
N SER A 185 6.59 0.22 9.05
CA SER A 185 6.32 0.94 10.30
C SER A 185 4.83 0.89 10.68
N LEU A 186 3.92 0.95 9.69
CA LEU A 186 2.48 0.74 9.85
C LEU A 186 2.13 -0.73 10.13
N ALA A 187 2.96 -1.68 9.71
CA ALA A 187 2.94 -3.06 10.15
C ALA A 187 3.52 -3.21 11.57
N ALA A 188 3.11 -2.32 12.48
CA ALA A 188 3.34 -2.48 13.90
C ALA A 188 2.74 -3.82 14.36
N ASN A 189 3.35 -4.42 15.39
CA ASN A 189 2.79 -5.61 16.03
C ASN A 189 1.36 -5.31 16.45
N ALA A 190 0.40 -6.13 16.03
CA ALA A 190 -0.96 -5.99 16.50
C ALA A 190 -0.99 -6.11 18.03
N SER A 191 -1.77 -5.24 18.67
CA SER A 191 -2.08 -5.34 20.09
C SER A 191 -3.60 -5.27 20.26
N GLU A 192 -4.07 -5.48 21.49
CA GLU A 192 -5.50 -5.36 21.80
C GLU A 192 -6.05 -3.94 21.58
N ILE A 193 -5.17 -2.93 21.52
CA ILE A 193 -5.52 -1.51 21.35
C ILE A 193 -5.33 -1.05 19.91
N LEU A 194 -4.26 -1.50 19.25
CA LEU A 194 -3.83 -1.02 17.93
C LEU A 194 -3.97 -2.11 16.87
N ARG A 195 -4.61 -1.76 15.75
CA ARG A 195 -4.60 -2.61 14.55
C ARG A 195 -3.16 -2.74 14.05
N GLY A 196 -2.75 -3.96 13.74
CA GLY A 196 -1.40 -4.27 13.26
C GLY A 196 -1.34 -5.64 12.60
N VAL A 197 -0.13 -6.17 12.44
CA VAL A 197 0.10 -7.51 11.88
C VAL A 197 0.42 -8.52 12.98
N LEU A 198 -0.04 -9.76 12.80
CA LEU A 198 0.29 -10.89 13.66
C LEU A 198 1.05 -11.95 12.87
N ARG A 199 2.00 -12.61 13.52
CA ARG A 199 2.58 -13.86 13.03
C ARG A 199 1.65 -15.02 13.39
N VAL A 200 1.62 -16.04 12.54
CA VAL A 200 0.98 -17.32 12.85
C VAL A 200 1.83 -18.11 13.84
N GLY A 201 1.25 -18.50 14.97
CA GLY A 201 1.92 -19.34 15.98
C GLY A 201 2.22 -20.74 15.46
N THR A 202 3.28 -21.37 15.94
CA THR A 202 3.62 -22.78 15.71
C THR A 202 2.71 -23.69 16.54
N GLN A 203 2.73 -25.01 16.28
CA GLN A 203 1.91 -25.94 17.07
C GLN A 203 2.30 -25.94 18.55
N ALA A 204 3.59 -25.96 18.86
CA ALA A 204 4.09 -25.95 20.24
C ALA A 204 3.71 -24.66 20.99
N GLU A 205 3.76 -23.50 20.30
CA GLU A 205 3.33 -22.22 20.88
C GLU A 205 1.83 -22.22 21.23
N VAL A 206 1.00 -22.79 20.36
CA VAL A 206 -0.46 -22.90 20.59
C VAL A 206 -0.77 -23.89 21.70
N ASP A 207 -0.06 -25.03 21.75
CA ASP A 207 -0.26 -26.05 22.80
C ASP A 207 0.17 -25.54 24.18
N ALA A 208 1.22 -24.71 24.23
CA ALA A 208 1.67 -24.07 25.47
C ALA A 208 0.71 -22.99 25.98
N GLY A 209 0.02 -22.29 25.06
CA GLY A 209 -1.00 -21.30 25.41
C GLY A 209 -0.50 -20.07 26.17
N VAL A 210 0.79 -19.72 26.02
CA VAL A 210 1.44 -18.63 26.78
C VAL A 210 1.44 -17.29 26.04
N LEU A 211 1.39 -17.31 24.71
CA LEU A 211 1.54 -16.11 23.87
C LEU A 211 0.19 -15.49 23.52
N ASP A 212 0.09 -14.17 23.65
CA ASP A 212 -1.05 -13.32 23.27
C ASP A 212 -0.83 -12.58 21.92
N ASN A 213 0.38 -12.66 21.37
CA ASN A 213 0.83 -11.93 20.19
C ASN A 213 0.93 -12.79 18.92
N VAL A 214 0.24 -13.94 18.87
CA VAL A 214 0.23 -14.85 17.73
C VAL A 214 -1.19 -15.28 17.35
N ALA A 215 -1.42 -15.48 16.05
CA ALA A 215 -2.69 -15.99 15.54
C ALA A 215 -2.71 -17.53 15.46
N VAL A 216 -3.85 -18.13 15.83
CA VAL A 216 -4.11 -19.57 15.72
C VAL A 216 -4.81 -19.89 14.39
N THR A 217 -4.36 -20.92 13.67
CA THR A 217 -5.00 -21.35 12.42
C THR A 217 -6.09 -22.40 12.66
N PRO A 218 -7.09 -22.55 11.76
CA PRO A 218 -8.13 -23.58 11.88
C PRO A 218 -7.58 -25.00 12.04
N LYS A 219 -6.46 -25.33 11.37
CA LYS A 219 -5.78 -26.62 11.54
C LYS A 219 -5.33 -26.87 12.98
N LYS A 220 -4.83 -25.83 13.65
CA LYS A 220 -4.37 -25.90 15.05
C LYS A 220 -5.53 -25.93 16.03
N LEU A 221 -6.64 -25.24 15.73
CA LEU A 221 -7.88 -25.35 16.50
C LEU A 221 -8.46 -26.77 16.48
N ARG A 222 -8.35 -27.47 15.33
CA ARG A 222 -8.79 -28.87 15.20
C ARG A 222 -7.75 -29.87 15.71
N ALA A 223 -6.48 -29.48 15.84
CA ALA A 223 -5.41 -30.38 16.28
C ALA A 223 -5.72 -30.91 17.69
N GLY A 224 -5.71 -32.23 17.85
CA GLY A 224 -6.06 -32.89 19.11
C GLY A 224 -7.55 -33.15 19.32
N PHE A 225 -8.45 -32.67 18.45
CA PHE A 225 -9.87 -33.06 18.48
C PHE A 225 -10.10 -34.28 17.57
N SER A 226 -10.58 -35.39 18.13
CA SER A 226 -10.96 -36.60 17.41
C SER A 226 -12.25 -37.18 17.97
N ALA A 227 -13.13 -37.71 17.12
CA ALA A 227 -14.37 -38.32 17.58
C ALA A 227 -14.75 -39.53 16.71
N LEU A 228 -15.26 -40.57 17.36
CA LEU A 228 -15.87 -41.74 16.73
C LEU A 228 -17.33 -41.83 17.17
N TRP A 229 -18.25 -41.63 16.22
CA TRP A 229 -19.68 -41.71 16.45
C TRP A 229 -20.21 -43.09 16.07
N GLY A 230 -20.23 -43.99 17.04
CA GLY A 230 -20.76 -45.35 16.88
C GLY A 230 -21.49 -45.82 18.12
N SER A 231 -22.03 -47.05 18.05
CA SER A 231 -22.59 -47.74 19.22
C SER A 231 -21.57 -47.81 20.36
N ASN A 232 -20.30 -48.03 20.00
CA ASN A 232 -19.15 -47.79 20.87
C ASN A 232 -18.37 -46.62 20.26
N GLY A 233 -18.05 -45.61 21.04
CA GLY A 233 -17.52 -44.36 20.51
C GLY A 233 -16.76 -43.53 21.55
N TYR A 234 -16.18 -42.44 21.08
CA TYR A 234 -15.39 -41.55 21.91
C TYR A 234 -15.31 -40.12 21.35
N ILE A 235 -14.92 -39.19 22.22
CA ILE A 235 -14.51 -37.82 21.90
C ILE A 235 -13.19 -37.56 22.65
N VAL A 236 -12.15 -37.19 21.92
CA VAL A 236 -10.86 -36.72 22.44
C VAL A 236 -10.83 -35.20 22.31
N PHE A 237 -10.56 -34.53 23.42
CA PHE A 237 -10.34 -33.09 23.45
C PHE A 237 -8.87 -32.75 23.21
N PRO A 238 -8.58 -31.61 22.56
CA PRO A 238 -7.22 -31.12 22.41
C PRO A 238 -6.44 -30.96 23.71
N SER A 239 -5.11 -31.02 23.62
CA SER A 239 -4.17 -30.84 24.73
C SER A 239 -4.38 -29.51 25.48
N TRP A 240 -4.66 -28.42 24.75
CA TRP A 240 -4.95 -27.10 25.30
C TRP A 240 -6.30 -26.99 26.04
N LEU A 241 -7.22 -27.96 25.86
CA LEU A 241 -8.43 -28.14 26.69
C LEU A 241 -8.23 -29.17 27.81
N GLY A 242 -6.99 -29.53 28.12
CA GLY A 242 -6.67 -30.52 29.14
C GLY A 242 -6.65 -31.97 28.63
N GLY A 243 -6.85 -32.22 27.33
CA GLY A 243 -6.59 -33.53 26.72
C GLY A 243 -7.52 -34.66 27.17
N PHE A 244 -8.69 -34.35 27.72
CA PHE A 244 -9.61 -35.34 28.24
C PHE A 244 -10.21 -36.21 27.13
N ILE A 245 -10.58 -37.43 27.48
CA ILE A 245 -11.25 -38.40 26.62
C ILE A 245 -12.56 -38.78 27.29
N ILE A 246 -13.66 -38.65 26.56
CA ILE A 246 -14.97 -39.20 26.93
C ILE A 246 -15.24 -40.36 26.00
N GLN A 247 -15.61 -41.52 26.53
CA GLN A 247 -15.90 -42.70 25.71
C GLN A 247 -17.06 -43.51 26.25
N TRP A 248 -17.74 -44.21 25.36
CA TRP A 248 -18.90 -45.02 25.68
C TRP A 248 -18.88 -46.37 24.99
N VAL A 249 -19.46 -47.37 25.67
CA VAL A 249 -19.57 -48.75 25.20
C VAL A 249 -20.98 -49.24 25.50
N ASN A 250 -21.65 -49.78 24.49
CA ASN A 250 -22.91 -50.48 24.61
C ASN A 250 -22.68 -51.99 24.42
N LEU A 251 -23.17 -52.77 25.38
CA LEU A 251 -23.03 -54.21 25.43
C LEU A 251 -24.41 -54.84 25.46
N LEU A 252 -24.57 -55.94 24.73
CA LEU A 252 -25.79 -56.75 24.74
C LEU A 252 -25.50 -58.03 25.52
N GLY A 253 -26.35 -58.29 26.52
CA GLY A 253 -26.30 -59.47 27.36
C GLY A 253 -27.15 -60.60 26.79
N PRO A 254 -26.86 -61.85 27.17
CA PRO A 254 -27.64 -63.01 26.78
C PRO A 254 -29.03 -62.98 27.41
N ILE A 255 -29.93 -63.76 26.83
CA ILE A 255 -31.21 -64.13 27.45
C ILE A 255 -30.88 -65.09 28.60
N SER A 256 -31.33 -64.80 29.82
CA SER A 256 -30.98 -65.60 31.00
C SER A 256 -32.07 -65.56 32.07
N PRO A 257 -32.23 -66.66 32.84
CA PRO A 257 -33.29 -66.79 33.84
C PRO A 257 -33.17 -65.79 35.01
N PRO A 258 -34.23 -65.56 35.80
CA PRO A 258 -34.16 -64.72 36.99
C PRO A 258 -33.19 -65.32 38.01
N GLY A 259 -32.47 -64.48 38.74
CA GLY A 259 -31.40 -64.89 39.65
C GLY A 259 -30.07 -65.17 38.95
N SER A 260 -30.04 -65.17 37.61
CA SER A 260 -28.79 -65.27 36.84
C SER A 260 -27.97 -63.97 36.90
N ARG A 261 -26.68 -64.09 36.54
CA ARG A 261 -25.71 -63.00 36.47
C ARG A 261 -25.04 -63.03 35.10
N TRP A 262 -25.04 -61.90 34.41
CA TRP A 262 -24.26 -61.73 33.18
C TRP A 262 -23.01 -60.94 33.49
N ASP A 263 -21.87 -61.58 33.29
CA ASP A 263 -20.55 -60.96 33.42
C ASP A 263 -20.12 -60.37 32.09
N PHE A 264 -19.65 -59.13 32.13
CA PHE A 264 -19.19 -58.44 30.94
C PHE A 264 -17.84 -57.76 31.16
N ASN A 265 -17.13 -57.61 30.04
CA ASN A 265 -15.91 -56.82 29.96
C ASN A 265 -16.14 -55.69 28.94
N ALA A 266 -16.34 -54.46 29.43
CA ALA A 266 -16.49 -53.30 28.58
C ALA A 266 -15.11 -52.82 28.12
N VAL A 267 -14.73 -53.18 26.90
CA VAL A 267 -13.50 -52.70 26.27
C VAL A 267 -13.73 -51.32 25.69
N PHE A 268 -12.93 -50.36 26.14
CA PHE A 268 -12.99 -49.00 25.64
C PHE A 268 -12.41 -48.89 24.22
N PRO A 269 -13.02 -48.09 23.31
CA PRO A 269 -12.50 -47.87 21.97
C PRO A 269 -11.07 -47.31 21.94
N LEU A 270 -10.71 -46.51 22.95
CA LEU A 270 -9.36 -46.00 23.18
C LEU A 270 -8.91 -46.33 24.61
N THR A 271 -7.65 -46.74 24.73
CA THR A 271 -7.01 -46.85 26.05
C THR A 271 -6.68 -45.45 26.54
N PHE A 272 -7.10 -45.10 27.77
CA PHE A 272 -6.73 -43.83 28.39
C PHE A 272 -5.21 -43.75 28.57
N PRO A 273 -4.54 -42.71 28.04
CA PRO A 273 -3.09 -42.58 28.14
C PRO A 273 -2.52 -42.56 29.57
N THR A 274 -3.24 -41.99 30.55
CA THR A 274 -2.73 -41.77 31.91
C THR A 274 -3.63 -42.33 33.02
N ALA A 275 -4.94 -42.10 32.98
CA ALA A 275 -5.88 -42.48 34.03
C ALA A 275 -7.34 -42.50 33.54
N CYS A 276 -8.12 -43.43 34.10
CA CYS A 276 -9.58 -43.38 34.06
C CYS A 276 -10.10 -42.75 35.36
N TYR A 277 -10.70 -41.56 35.28
CA TYR A 277 -11.14 -40.81 36.46
C TYR A 277 -12.55 -41.16 36.91
N LEU A 278 -13.43 -41.47 35.95
CA LEU A 278 -14.83 -41.72 36.22
C LEU A 278 -15.36 -42.79 35.27
N VAL A 279 -16.12 -43.73 35.84
CA VAL A 279 -16.99 -44.62 35.08
C VAL A 279 -18.40 -44.53 35.64
N LYS A 280 -19.37 -44.42 34.74
CA LYS A 280 -20.79 -44.56 35.03
C LYS A 280 -21.38 -45.58 34.08
N GLY A 281 -22.36 -46.34 34.56
CA GLY A 281 -23.06 -47.27 33.71
C GLY A 281 -24.53 -47.37 34.07
N SER A 282 -25.30 -47.90 33.12
CA SER A 282 -26.71 -48.22 33.28
C SER A 282 -26.98 -49.60 32.70
N ALA A 283 -27.85 -50.37 33.35
CA ALA A 283 -28.40 -51.60 32.81
C ALA A 283 -29.85 -51.37 32.37
N GLY A 284 -30.28 -52.06 31.31
CA GLY A 284 -31.58 -51.91 30.67
C GLY A 284 -32.04 -53.19 29.98
N THR A 285 -33.26 -53.18 29.48
CA THR A 285 -33.76 -54.18 28.51
C THR A 285 -33.34 -53.79 27.10
N ASN A 286 -33.06 -54.78 26.24
CA ASN A 286 -32.78 -54.56 24.83
C ASN A 286 -34.09 -54.49 24.01
N THR A 287 -34.97 -53.56 24.36
CA THR A 287 -36.24 -53.32 23.67
C THR A 287 -36.44 -51.83 23.42
N VAL A 288 -37.15 -51.51 22.34
CA VAL A 288 -37.63 -50.16 22.02
C VAL A 288 -39.03 -49.90 22.59
N ASN A 289 -39.75 -50.97 22.97
CA ASN A 289 -41.09 -50.90 23.54
C ASN A 289 -41.11 -51.57 24.91
N LEU A 290 -41.20 -50.76 25.97
CA LEU A 290 -41.26 -51.28 27.34
C LEU A 290 -42.61 -51.94 27.68
N ASP A 291 -43.64 -51.74 26.85
CA ASP A 291 -44.97 -52.34 27.00
C ASP A 291 -45.12 -53.69 26.27
N ALA A 292 -44.09 -54.12 25.54
CA ALA A 292 -44.09 -55.43 24.89
C ALA A 292 -43.98 -56.58 25.91
N SER A 293 -44.62 -57.71 25.60
CA SER A 293 -44.64 -58.90 26.45
C SER A 293 -43.85 -60.06 25.88
N ASN A 294 -43.04 -60.72 26.70
CA ASN A 294 -42.27 -61.88 26.27
C ASN A 294 -43.05 -63.20 26.43
N GLY A 295 -44.06 -63.41 25.59
CA GLY A 295 -44.77 -64.70 25.43
C GLY A 295 -45.49 -65.27 26.67
N GLY A 296 -45.44 -64.60 27.83
CA GLY A 296 -45.99 -65.06 29.12
C GLY A 296 -46.70 -63.98 29.93
N GLY A 297 -47.13 -62.88 29.30
CA GLY A 297 -47.98 -61.84 29.92
C GLY A 297 -47.28 -60.78 30.78
N ALA A 298 -45.96 -60.88 31.01
CA ALA A 298 -45.18 -59.86 31.73
C ALA A 298 -44.68 -58.75 30.79
N ILE A 299 -44.68 -57.51 31.27
CA ILE A 299 -44.29 -56.28 30.55
C ILE A 299 -42.91 -55.82 31.04
N TYR A 300 -42.00 -55.40 30.13
CA TYR A 300 -40.63 -54.97 30.46
C TYR A 300 -40.50 -53.84 31.51
N ARG A 301 -41.56 -53.03 31.73
CA ARG A 301 -41.57 -52.01 32.79
C ARG A 301 -41.39 -52.58 34.20
N ALA A 302 -41.75 -53.84 34.40
CA ALA A 302 -41.62 -54.50 35.70
C ALA A 302 -40.21 -55.07 35.93
N ASP A 303 -39.31 -55.02 34.94
CA ASP A 303 -37.98 -55.61 35.03
C ASP A 303 -37.09 -54.86 36.02
N GLN A 304 -36.46 -55.62 36.91
CA GLN A 304 -35.54 -55.16 37.93
C GLN A 304 -34.16 -55.81 37.72
N GLN A 305 -33.13 -54.98 37.84
CA GLN A 305 -31.75 -55.40 37.64
C GLN A 305 -30.81 -54.51 38.43
N ASN A 306 -29.70 -55.10 38.88
CA ASN A 306 -28.61 -54.37 39.52
C ASN A 306 -27.37 -54.42 38.64
N LEU A 307 -26.74 -53.26 38.47
CA LEU A 307 -25.47 -53.12 37.79
C LEU A 307 -24.35 -52.97 38.81
N ASN A 308 -23.40 -53.89 38.76
CA ASN A 308 -22.17 -53.83 39.54
C ASN A 308 -21.01 -53.50 38.61
N ILE A 309 -20.25 -52.45 38.92
CA ILE A 309 -19.10 -51.99 38.15
C ILE A 309 -17.86 -52.08 39.03
N ALA A 310 -16.81 -52.73 38.54
CA ALA A 310 -15.53 -52.83 39.23
C ALA A 310 -14.69 -51.54 39.08
N ILE A 311 -13.52 -51.49 39.72
CA ILE A 311 -12.55 -50.41 39.51
C ILE A 311 -12.11 -50.43 38.03
N PRO A 312 -12.15 -49.30 37.33
CA PRO A 312 -11.79 -49.26 35.92
C PRO A 312 -10.28 -49.37 35.70
N THR A 313 -9.92 -49.91 34.54
CA THR A 313 -8.57 -49.87 34.00
C THR A 313 -8.47 -48.79 32.90
N LEU A 314 -7.27 -48.57 32.37
CA LEU A 314 -7.08 -47.66 31.25
C LEU A 314 -7.80 -48.13 29.98
N ALA A 315 -7.95 -49.45 29.78
CA ALA A 315 -8.47 -50.04 28.56
C ALA A 315 -9.94 -50.47 28.64
N GLY A 316 -10.56 -50.41 29.82
CA GLY A 316 -11.91 -50.91 30.01
C GLY A 316 -12.31 -51.08 31.46
N VAL A 317 -13.50 -51.62 31.66
CA VAL A 317 -14.04 -51.91 32.98
C VAL A 317 -14.81 -53.22 32.96
N GLN A 318 -14.63 -54.02 34.02
CA GLN A 318 -15.40 -55.23 34.24
C GLN A 318 -16.65 -54.90 35.05
N GLY A 319 -17.72 -55.64 34.79
CA GLY A 319 -18.94 -55.50 35.55
C GLY A 319 -19.83 -56.71 35.40
N SER A 320 -20.95 -56.66 36.10
CA SER A 320 -21.98 -57.68 35.96
C SER A 320 -23.37 -57.09 36.14
N VAL A 321 -24.32 -57.63 35.39
CA VAL A 321 -25.75 -57.33 35.53
C VAL A 321 -26.42 -58.52 36.20
N HIS A 322 -27.09 -58.28 37.32
CA HIS A 322 -27.86 -59.28 38.04
C HIS A 322 -29.34 -59.16 37.66
N TYR A 323 -29.92 -60.27 37.20
CA TYR A 323 -31.30 -60.34 36.72
C TYR A 323 -32.18 -60.64 37.93
N MET A 324 -32.98 -59.68 38.40
CA MET A 324 -33.78 -59.90 39.61
C MET A 324 -35.10 -60.60 39.32
N ASN A 325 -35.71 -60.32 38.17
CA ASN A 325 -36.96 -60.92 37.73
C ASN A 325 -36.97 -61.16 36.20
N PHE A 326 -37.88 -62.05 35.77
CA PHE A 326 -38.21 -62.42 34.38
C PHE A 326 -37.10 -63.11 33.53
N PRO A 327 -37.32 -64.37 33.05
CA PRO A 327 -36.27 -65.21 32.43
C PRO A 327 -35.84 -64.94 30.99
N GLY A 328 -36.53 -64.08 30.25
CA GLY A 328 -36.66 -64.34 28.80
C GLY A 328 -36.02 -63.31 27.87
N ASP A 329 -35.39 -62.26 28.39
CA ASP A 329 -35.05 -61.09 27.58
C ASP A 329 -33.58 -60.69 27.61
N SER A 330 -33.07 -60.30 26.45
CA SER A 330 -31.72 -59.76 26.31
C SER A 330 -31.60 -58.45 27.08
N ARG A 331 -30.54 -58.33 27.89
CA ARG A 331 -30.22 -57.09 28.61
C ARG A 331 -29.29 -56.23 27.77
N LYS A 332 -29.25 -54.94 28.09
CA LYS A 332 -28.23 -54.02 27.59
C LYS A 332 -27.50 -53.38 28.78
N ALA A 333 -26.20 -53.23 28.66
CA ALA A 333 -25.41 -52.40 29.55
C ALA A 333 -24.74 -51.29 28.75
N THR A 334 -24.88 -50.06 29.22
CA THR A 334 -24.21 -48.88 28.64
C THR A 334 -23.22 -48.37 29.66
N ILE A 335 -21.96 -48.23 29.27
CA ILE A 335 -20.88 -47.71 30.08
C ILE A 335 -20.38 -46.42 29.45
N ILE A 336 -20.19 -45.37 30.26
CA ILE A 336 -19.56 -44.11 29.88
C ILE A 336 -18.39 -43.87 30.82
N ALA A 337 -17.25 -43.51 30.26
CA ALA A 337 -16.01 -43.25 30.99
C ALA A 337 -15.41 -41.90 30.61
N LEU A 338 -14.80 -41.23 31.60
CA LEU A 338 -14.00 -40.03 31.45
C LEU A 338 -12.59 -40.31 31.97
N GLY A 339 -11.59 -39.91 31.20
CA GLY A 339 -10.19 -40.08 31.55
C GLY A 339 -9.27 -39.21 30.70
N ARG A 340 -7.97 -39.42 30.84
CA ARG A 340 -6.92 -38.74 30.07
C ARG A 340 -5.75 -39.69 29.92
#